data_AF-A0A178MJJ0-F1
#
_entry.id   AF-A0A178MJJ0-F1
#
_cell.length_a   1.000
_cell.length_b   1.000
_cell.length_c   1.000
_cell.angle_alpha   90.00
_cell.angle_beta   90.00
_cell.angle_gamma   90.00
#
_symmetry.space_group_name_H-M   'P 1'
#
loop_
_entity.id
_entity.type
_entity.pdbx_description
1 polymer ?
#
loop_
_entity_poly.entity_id
_entity_poly.type
_entity_poly.pdbx_seq_one_letter_code
_entity_poly.pdbx_strand_id
1 'polypeptide(L)'
;MTPQEKEPLKFLGQHLIYGVAAAIAFGLAVLATDLSHIRTMLMETNNPGLVLALMFFGLIVTFGSVAMGVGIMSLASDDDEGDQDSGPS
;
A
#
# COMPACT_ATOMS: atom_id res chain seq x y z
N MET A 1 19.43 10.91 13.94
CA MET A 1 18.44 10.96 12.85
C MET A 1 18.42 12.39 12.34
N THR A 2 19.20 12.62 11.29
CA THR A 2 19.41 13.94 10.69
C THR A 2 18.14 14.38 9.96
N PRO A 3 17.90 15.69 9.79
CA PRO A 3 16.68 16.22 9.17
C PRO A 3 16.42 15.73 7.74
N GLN A 4 17.48 15.35 7.02
CA GLN A 4 17.46 14.90 5.61
C GLN A 4 16.89 13.48 5.41
N GLU A 5 16.81 12.64 6.46
CA GLU A 5 16.26 11.28 6.38
C GLU A 5 14.72 11.21 6.54
N LYS A 6 14.10 12.34 6.94
CA LYS A 6 12.67 12.36 7.34
C LYS A 6 11.70 12.52 6.18
N GLU A 7 12.15 13.10 5.06
CA GLU A 7 11.31 13.27 3.87
C GLU A 7 10.95 11.95 3.20
N PRO A 8 11.89 11.02 2.97
CA PRO A 8 11.59 9.66 2.48
C PRO A 8 10.49 8.95 3.24
N LEU A 9 10.58 8.97 4.58
CA LEU A 9 9.65 8.29 5.47
C LEU A 9 8.25 8.93 5.44
N LYS A 10 8.19 10.25 5.25
CA LYS A 10 6.94 11.00 5.13
C LYS A 10 6.25 10.73 3.79
N PHE A 11 7.01 10.64 2.69
CA PHE A 11 6.51 10.26 1.37
C PHE A 11 6.07 8.80 1.29
N LEU A 12 6.85 7.90 1.91
CA LEU A 12 6.52 6.47 2.01
C LEU A 12 5.26 6.24 2.87
N GLY A 13 5.16 6.97 4.00
CA GLY A 13 3.96 6.97 4.84
C GLY A 13 2.72 7.48 4.11
N GLN A 14 2.86 8.48 3.23
CA GLN A 14 1.75 8.99 2.42
C GLN A 14 1.32 7.99 1.34
N HIS A 15 2.26 7.32 0.65
CA HIS A 15 1.92 6.26 -0.31
C HIS A 15 1.29 5.04 0.38
N LEU A 16 1.70 4.71 1.60
CA LEU A 16 1.07 3.66 2.39
C LEU A 16 -0.42 3.95 2.63
N ILE A 17 -0.79 5.20 2.88
CA ILE A 17 -2.20 5.61 3.04
C ILE A 17 -2.99 5.34 1.75
N TYR A 18 -2.40 5.60 0.57
CA TYR A 18 -3.03 5.24 -0.71
C TYR A 18 -3.16 3.72 -0.89
N GLY A 19 -2.15 2.95 -0.50
CA GLY A 19 -2.21 1.48 -0.52
C GLY A 19 -3.30 0.93 0.40
N VAL A 20 -3.43 1.47 1.61
CA VAL A 20 -4.50 1.10 2.56
C VAL A 20 -5.87 1.53 2.06
N ALA A 21 -6.00 2.73 1.50
CA ALA A 21 -7.25 3.21 0.91
C ALA A 21 -7.70 2.33 -0.27
N ALA A 22 -6.76 1.93 -1.13
CA ALA A 22 -7.01 1.00 -2.23
C ALA A 22 -7.43 -0.39 -1.72
N ALA A 23 -6.74 -0.91 -0.68
CA ALA A 23 -7.09 -2.18 -0.05
C ALA A 23 -8.51 -2.15 0.56
N ILE A 24 -8.89 -1.05 1.22
CA ILE A 24 -10.24 -0.90 1.78
C ILE A 24 -11.28 -0.81 0.67
N ALA A 25 -11.06 0.04 -0.33
CA ALA A 25 -11.98 0.20 -1.45
C ALA A 25 -12.18 -1.13 -2.21
N PHE A 26 -11.10 -1.86 -2.46
CA PHE A 26 -11.14 -3.17 -3.11
C PHE A 26 -11.81 -4.23 -2.22
N GLY A 27 -11.49 -4.28 -0.93
CA GLY A 27 -12.13 -5.22 0.01
C GLY A 27 -13.64 -5.00 0.12
N LEU A 28 -14.09 -3.74 0.12
CA LEU A 28 -15.51 -3.39 0.07
C LEU A 28 -16.15 -3.78 -1.27
N ALA A 29 -15.45 -3.54 -2.39
CA ALA A 29 -15.94 -3.95 -3.71
C ALA A 29 -16.12 -5.47 -3.79
N VAL A 30 -15.13 -6.25 -3.34
CA VAL A 30 -15.19 -7.72 -3.27
C VAL A 30 -16.41 -8.18 -2.46
N LEU A 31 -16.64 -7.57 -1.29
CA LEU A 31 -17.78 -7.88 -0.43
C LEU A 31 -19.12 -7.49 -1.08
N ALA A 32 -19.16 -6.37 -1.82
CA ALA A 32 -20.36 -5.89 -2.51
C ALA A 32 -20.71 -6.75 -3.72
N THR A 33 -19.72 -7.24 -4.48
CA THR A 33 -19.93 -8.14 -5.63
C THR A 33 -20.21 -9.58 -5.24
N ASP A 34 -20.15 -9.93 -3.95
CA ASP A 34 -20.19 -11.31 -3.45
C ASP A 34 -19.23 -12.23 -4.23
N LEU A 35 -18.03 -11.71 -4.48
CA LEU A 35 -17.03 -12.38 -5.30
C LEU A 35 -16.73 -13.75 -4.66
N SER A 36 -17.01 -14.83 -5.39
CA SER A 36 -16.89 -16.22 -4.95
C SER A 36 -17.84 -16.68 -3.82
N HIS A 37 -19.01 -16.06 -3.64
CA HIS A 37 -19.91 -16.35 -2.50
C HIS A 37 -19.25 -16.12 -1.14
N ILE A 38 -18.21 -15.28 -1.06
CA ILE A 38 -17.53 -15.00 0.20
C ILE A 38 -18.52 -14.45 1.22
N ARG A 39 -19.51 -13.63 0.83
CA ARG A 39 -20.52 -13.13 1.77
C ARG A 39 -21.41 -14.25 2.31
N THR A 40 -21.72 -15.23 1.48
CA THR A 40 -22.53 -16.39 1.85
C THR A 40 -21.74 -17.34 2.77
N MET A 41 -20.48 -17.63 2.44
CA MET A 41 -19.55 -18.38 3.30
C MET A 41 -19.25 -17.67 4.62
N LEU A 42 -19.20 -16.33 4.62
CA LEU A 42 -19.00 -15.51 5.80
C LEU A 42 -20.21 -15.57 6.74
N MET A 43 -21.43 -15.69 6.20
CA MET A 43 -22.65 -15.88 7.00
C MET A 43 -22.74 -17.32 7.56
N GLU A 44 -22.13 -18.29 6.89
CA GLU A 44 -22.16 -19.70 7.29
C GLU A 44 -21.05 -20.06 8.30
N THR A 45 -19.97 -19.28 8.35
CA THR A 45 -18.86 -19.54 9.27
C THR A 45 -19.12 -19.04 10.69
N ASN A 46 -18.60 -19.76 11.69
CA ASN A 46 -18.78 -19.44 13.11
C ASN A 46 -17.98 -18.19 13.55
N ASN A 47 -17.02 -17.72 12.73
CA ASN A 47 -16.14 -16.58 13.04
C ASN A 47 -15.98 -15.63 11.83
N PRO A 48 -17.03 -14.90 11.42
CA PRO A 48 -16.98 -13.95 10.30
C PRO A 48 -15.95 -12.85 10.51
N GLY A 49 -15.75 -12.42 11.76
CA GLY A 49 -14.76 -11.38 12.10
C GLY A 49 -13.32 -11.77 11.78
N LEU A 50 -12.94 -13.04 11.99
CA LEU A 50 -11.59 -13.53 11.68
C LEU A 50 -11.34 -13.54 10.17
N VAL A 51 -12.33 -13.99 9.39
CA VAL A 51 -12.23 -14.05 7.93
C VAL A 51 -12.13 -12.64 7.34
N LEU A 52 -12.94 -11.69 7.81
CA LEU A 52 -12.81 -10.29 7.41
C LEU A 52 -11.43 -9.73 7.78
N ALA A 53 -10.94 -10.00 9.00
CA ALA A 53 -9.63 -9.55 9.43
C ALA A 53 -8.52 -10.10 8.52
N LEU A 54 -8.52 -11.40 8.22
CA LEU A 54 -7.53 -12.02 7.33
C LEU A 54 -7.64 -11.49 5.88
N MET A 55 -8.86 -11.27 5.39
CA MET A 55 -9.09 -10.71 4.05
C MET A 55 -8.53 -9.29 3.95
N PHE A 56 -8.93 -8.39 4.85
CA PHE A 56 -8.40 -7.02 4.86
C PHE A 56 -6.91 -6.99 5.15
N PHE A 57 -6.41 -7.83 6.06
CA PHE A 57 -4.98 -7.92 6.34
C PHE A 57 -4.19 -8.34 5.10
N GLY A 58 -4.63 -9.38 4.38
CA GLY A 58 -3.99 -9.81 3.14
C GLY A 58 -4.01 -8.72 2.06
N LEU A 59 -5.13 -8.01 1.90
CA LEU A 59 -5.24 -6.89 0.96
C LEU A 59 -4.34 -5.71 1.35
N ILE A 60 -4.31 -5.35 2.62
CA ILE A 60 -3.45 -4.27 3.15
C ILE A 60 -1.98 -4.62 2.95
N VAL A 61 -1.56 -5.86 3.23
CA VAL A 61 -0.18 -6.30 3.00
C VAL A 61 0.18 -6.25 1.51
N THR A 62 -0.73 -6.70 0.64
CA THR A 62 -0.52 -6.72 -0.82
C THR A 62 -0.37 -5.30 -1.38
N PHE A 63 -1.39 -4.45 -1.21
CA PHE A 63 -1.37 -3.10 -1.75
C PHE A 63 -0.40 -2.18 -1.01
N GLY A 64 -0.22 -2.38 0.31
CA GLY A 64 0.77 -1.67 1.10
C GLY A 64 2.20 -1.94 0.66
N SER A 65 2.54 -3.19 0.33
CA SER A 65 3.86 -3.55 -0.20
C SER A 65 4.12 -2.91 -1.57
N VAL A 66 3.13 -2.93 -2.47
CA VAL A 66 3.24 -2.28 -3.79
C VAL A 66 3.44 -0.76 -3.64
N ALA A 67 2.63 -0.11 -2.79
CA ALA A 67 2.74 1.32 -2.54
C ALA A 67 4.10 1.71 -1.93
N MET A 68 4.65 0.88 -1.04
CA MET A 68 5.99 1.09 -0.52
C MET A 68 7.07 0.94 -1.61
N GLY A 69 6.97 -0.07 -2.47
CA GLY A 69 7.89 -0.28 -3.58
C GLY A 69 7.94 0.90 -4.55
N VAL A 70 6.75 1.43 -4.92
CA VAL A 70 6.64 2.64 -5.76
C VAL A 70 7.26 3.86 -5.07
N GLY A 71 7.01 4.04 -3.76
CA GLY A 71 7.60 5.14 -2.99
C GLY A 71 9.12 5.12 -2.98
N ILE A 72 9.74 3.94 -2.83
CA ILE A 72 11.20 3.79 -2.89
C ILE A 72 11.76 4.11 -4.27
N MET A 73 11.14 3.64 -5.35
CA MET A 73 11.59 3.92 -6.72
C MET A 73 11.47 5.41 -7.09
N SER A 74 10.41 6.07 -6.62
CA SER A 74 10.25 7.52 -6.80
C SER A 74 11.37 8.29 -6.10
N LEU A 75 11.70 7.89 -4.86
CA LEU A 75 12.76 8.54 -4.10
C LEU A 75 14.14 8.33 -4.73
N ALA A 76 14.42 7.13 -5.24
CA ALA A 76 15.66 6.85 -5.95
C ALA A 76 15.81 7.65 -7.25
N SER A 77 14.70 8.07 -7.88
CA SER A 77 14.73 8.88 -9.11
C SER A 77 15.05 10.35 -8.82
N ASP A 78 14.59 10.88 -7.67
CA ASP A 78 14.86 12.28 -7.27
C ASP A 78 16.34 12.48 -6.86
N ASP A 79 17.01 11.45 -6.32
CA ASP A 79 18.44 11.52 -5.94
C ASP A 79 19.38 11.51 -7.18
N ASP A 80 19.00 10.89 -8.30
CA ASP A 80 19.84 10.75 -9.51
C ASP A 80 19.91 12.05 -10.35
N GLU A 81 18.98 13.00 -10.18
CA GLU A 81 18.99 14.29 -10.88
C GLU A 81 20.03 15.28 -10.31
N GLY A 82 20.65 14.99 -9.17
CA GLY A 82 21.60 15.87 -8.48
C GLY A 82 23.05 15.85 -8.99
N ASP A 83 23.46 14.86 -9.77
CA ASP A 83 24.87 14.62 -10.14
C ASP A 83 25.25 15.02 -11.60
N GLN A 84 24.39 15.79 -12.28
CA GLN A 84 24.61 16.24 -13.67
C GLN A 84 24.99 17.74 -13.79
N ASP A 85 25.97 18.23 -13.01
CA ASP A 85 26.58 19.56 -13.27
C ASP A 85 28.09 19.59 -12.96
N SER A 86 28.88 18.78 -13.67
CA SER A 86 30.34 18.83 -13.63
C SER A 86 30.96 18.38 -14.97
N GLY A 87 30.65 19.09 -16.06
CA GLY A 87 31.37 18.96 -17.33
C GLY A 87 32.42 20.08 -17.47
N PRO A 88 33.71 19.77 -17.69
CA PRO A 88 34.75 20.81 -17.81
C PRO A 88 34.62 21.54 -19.15
N SER A 89 34.61 22.88 -19.10
CA SER A 89 34.70 23.78 -20.26
C SER A 89 36.12 24.29 -20.46
#